data_AF-A0A812IC19-F1
#
_entry.id   AF-A0A812IC19-F1
#
_cell.length_a   1.000
_cell.length_b   1.000
_cell.length_c   1.000
_cell.angle_alpha   90.00
_cell.angle_beta   90.00
_cell.angle_gamma   90.00
#
_symmetry.space_group_name_H-M   'P 1'
#
loop_
_entity.id
_entity.type
_entity.pdbx_description
1 polymer ?
#
loop_
_entity_poly.entity_id
_entity_poly.type
_entity_poly.pdbx_seq_one_letter_code
_entity_poly.pdbx_strand_id
1 'polypeptide(L)'
;MMWLRSLFSSPCRGGCGCRILGQSVGEQGEISLPAPTVAFYDAEHDADNFEGDFWSDVQGMWYRQHDNRCIGEICKNYLIWHVHWRLEDDLTTLQSVASDIIMFTYKGNQVIGRIYRDAQTSIYWDDGDVWLRK
;
A
#
# COMPACT_ATOMS: atom_id res chain seq x y z
N MET A 1 -3.56 -0.61 38.56
CA MET A 1 -4.72 0.09 37.97
C MET A 1 -5.12 -0.69 36.73
N MET A 2 -6.17 -1.52 36.87
CA MET A 2 -6.72 -2.36 35.82
C MET A 2 -7.73 -1.52 35.01
N TRP A 3 -7.61 -1.53 33.68
CA TRP A 3 -8.70 -1.17 32.79
C TRP A 3 -9.10 -2.39 31.98
N LEU A 4 -10.40 -2.65 32.00
CA LEU A 4 -11.13 -3.78 31.46
C LEU A 4 -11.90 -3.30 30.21
N ARG A 5 -12.00 -4.20 29.21
CA ARG A 5 -12.99 -4.21 28.10
C ARG A 5 -12.73 -3.17 26.99
N SER A 6 -12.88 -3.48 25.70
CA SER A 6 -14.02 -4.17 25.08
C SER A 6 -13.64 -4.93 23.81
N LEU A 7 -14.21 -6.13 23.72
CA LEU A 7 -14.40 -6.91 22.49
C LEU A 7 -15.56 -6.29 21.71
N PHE A 8 -15.36 -5.98 20.43
CA PHE A 8 -16.47 -5.92 19.47
C PHE A 8 -16.26 -7.01 18.41
N SER A 9 -17.14 -8.00 18.51
CA SER A 9 -17.40 -9.04 17.54
C SER A 9 -18.51 -8.54 16.62
N SER A 10 -18.30 -8.60 15.31
CA SER A 10 -19.37 -8.50 14.32
C SER A 10 -19.18 -9.60 13.27
N PRO A 11 -20.00 -10.66 13.29
CA PRO A 11 -20.05 -11.64 12.21
C PRO A 11 -21.01 -11.15 11.11
N CYS A 12 -20.47 -10.86 9.93
CA CYS A 12 -21.28 -10.72 8.71
C CYS A 12 -21.77 -12.11 8.27
N ARG A 13 -22.90 -12.54 8.83
CA ARG A 13 -23.80 -13.53 8.21
C ARG A 13 -24.62 -12.81 7.14
N GLY A 14 -24.59 -13.30 5.90
CA GLY A 14 -25.49 -12.80 4.87
C GLY A 14 -25.19 -13.42 3.52
N GLY A 15 -25.63 -14.66 3.34
CA GLY A 15 -25.69 -15.27 2.01
C GLY A 15 -26.75 -14.58 1.17
N CYS A 16 -26.36 -14.14 -0.03
CA CYS A 16 -27.26 -13.86 -1.13
C CYS A 16 -26.82 -14.74 -2.30
N GLY A 17 -27.48 -15.88 -2.45
CA GLY A 17 -27.50 -16.60 -3.71
C GLY A 17 -28.34 -15.84 -4.71
N CYS A 18 -27.75 -15.47 -5.85
CA CYS A 18 -28.49 -15.04 -7.02
C CYS A 18 -28.32 -16.07 -8.13
N ARG A 19 -29.49 -16.49 -8.61
CA ARG A 19 -29.79 -17.56 -9.56
C ARG A 19 -29.10 -17.39 -10.91
N ILE A 20 -28.71 -18.54 -11.45
CA ILE A 20 -28.49 -18.79 -12.87
C ILE A 20 -29.85 -18.78 -13.60
N LEU A 21 -29.98 -17.89 -14.59
CA LEU A 21 -30.85 -17.96 -15.75
C LEU A 21 -29.93 -17.51 -16.91
N GLY A 22 -29.63 -18.25 -17.97
CA GLY A 22 -30.44 -19.18 -18.72
C GLY A 22 -31.13 -18.43 -19.87
N GLN A 23 -30.61 -18.61 -21.10
CA GLN A 23 -31.08 -18.17 -22.45
C GLN A 23 -30.12 -17.19 -23.13
N SER A 24 -29.87 -17.21 -24.44
CA SER A 24 -30.23 -18.13 -25.53
C SER A 24 -29.32 -17.78 -26.71
N VAL A 25 -28.92 -18.82 -27.45
CA VAL A 25 -28.13 -18.76 -28.69
C VAL A 25 -28.89 -17.95 -29.76
N GLY A 26 -28.25 -16.91 -30.29
CA GLY A 26 -28.80 -16.05 -31.33
C GLY A 26 -27.72 -15.65 -32.33
N GLU A 27 -27.87 -16.21 -33.53
CA GLU A 27 -27.45 -15.74 -34.86
C GLU A 27 -26.01 -15.29 -35.13
N GLN A 28 -25.40 -16.09 -36.03
CA GLN A 28 -24.15 -15.85 -36.73
C GLN A 28 -24.31 -14.67 -37.70
N GLY A 29 -23.76 -13.51 -37.34
CA GLY A 29 -23.40 -12.45 -38.27
C GLY A 29 -21.91 -12.54 -38.57
N GLU A 30 -21.54 -13.05 -39.75
CA GLU A 30 -20.17 -13.09 -40.22
C GLU A 30 -19.75 -11.66 -40.65
N ILE A 31 -19.23 -10.89 -39.70
CA ILE A 31 -18.63 -9.58 -39.97
C ILE A 31 -17.18 -9.84 -40.33
N SER A 32 -16.83 -9.64 -41.61
CA SER A 32 -15.45 -9.68 -42.09
C SER A 32 -14.64 -8.57 -41.42
N LEU A 33 -13.87 -8.94 -40.40
CA LEU A 33 -12.95 -8.04 -39.71
C LEU A 33 -11.72 -7.81 -40.61
N PRO A 34 -11.29 -6.56 -40.84
CA PRO A 34 -10.02 -6.30 -41.51
C PRO A 34 -8.88 -6.92 -40.70
N ALA A 35 -7.88 -7.43 -41.42
CA ALA A 35 -6.74 -8.17 -40.86
C ALA A 35 -6.15 -7.45 -39.63
N PRO A 36 -5.75 -8.20 -38.58
CA PRO A 36 -5.12 -7.62 -37.41
C PRO A 36 -3.84 -6.91 -37.87
N THR A 37 -3.89 -5.59 -37.89
CA THR A 37 -2.69 -4.77 -37.99
C THR A 37 -1.98 -5.00 -36.67
N VAL A 38 -0.95 -5.84 -36.68
CA VAL A 38 -0.02 -6.01 -35.58
C VAL A 38 0.68 -4.68 -35.42
N ALA A 39 0.05 -3.76 -34.68
CA ALA A 39 0.70 -2.59 -34.18
C ALA A 39 1.71 -3.10 -33.15
N PHE A 40 2.96 -3.23 -33.60
CA PHE A 40 4.10 -3.28 -32.72
C PHE A 40 4.15 -1.91 -32.05
N TYR A 41 3.49 -1.80 -30.90
CA TYR A 41 3.68 -0.69 -30.01
C TYR A 41 5.06 -0.92 -29.39
N ASP A 42 6.07 -0.21 -29.88
CA ASP A 42 7.34 -0.05 -29.18
C ASP A 42 7.04 0.75 -27.90
N ALA A 43 6.57 0.05 -26.88
CA ALA A 43 6.53 0.55 -25.52
C ALA A 43 7.96 0.54 -24.99
N GLU A 44 8.82 1.40 -25.54
CA GLU A 44 10.10 1.69 -24.93
C GLU A 44 9.83 2.27 -23.55
N HIS A 45 10.31 1.49 -22.59
CA HIS A 45 9.87 1.37 -21.23
C HIS A 45 10.73 2.30 -20.38
N ASP A 46 10.50 3.61 -20.47
CA ASP A 46 11.13 4.62 -19.59
C ASP A 46 10.53 4.60 -18.16
N ALA A 47 10.22 3.40 -17.63
CA ALA A 47 9.68 3.24 -16.27
C ALA A 47 10.77 3.28 -15.18
N ASP A 48 12.05 3.33 -15.54
CA ASP A 48 13.14 3.01 -14.61
C ASP A 48 13.74 4.23 -13.87
N ASN A 49 13.27 5.45 -14.11
CA ASN A 49 13.88 6.67 -13.52
C ASN A 49 12.99 7.43 -12.53
N PHE A 50 11.74 7.01 -12.29
CA PHE A 50 10.84 7.73 -11.39
C PHE A 50 10.94 7.28 -9.92
N GLU A 51 11.37 6.03 -9.67
CA GLU A 51 11.45 5.51 -8.30
C GLU A 51 12.65 6.06 -7.50
N GLY A 52 13.72 6.49 -8.17
CA GLY A 52 14.92 7.02 -7.52
C GLY A 52 14.66 8.30 -6.72
N ASP A 53 13.83 9.19 -7.27
CA ASP A 53 13.50 10.47 -6.63
C ASP A 53 12.56 10.29 -5.44
N PHE A 54 11.59 9.38 -5.54
CA PHE A 54 10.61 9.16 -4.49
C PHE A 54 11.26 8.75 -3.16
N TRP A 55 12.13 7.74 -3.17
CA TRP A 55 12.75 7.24 -1.94
C TRP A 55 13.79 8.21 -1.38
N SER A 56 14.38 9.07 -2.21
CA SER A 56 15.30 10.11 -1.76
C SER A 56 14.62 11.09 -0.79
N ASP A 57 13.34 11.40 -1.02
CA ASP A 57 12.56 12.30 -0.17
C ASP A 57 12.06 11.67 1.14
N VAL A 58 12.03 10.34 1.23
CA VAL A 58 11.44 9.60 2.38
C VAL A 58 12.53 9.03 3.29
N GLN A 59 13.77 8.95 2.79
CA GLN A 59 14.91 8.47 3.55
C GLN A 59 15.19 9.30 4.80
N GLY A 60 15.60 8.62 5.87
CA GLY A 60 15.99 9.23 7.15
C GLY A 60 15.37 8.56 8.38
N MET A 61 15.55 9.21 9.54
CA MET A 61 15.06 8.71 10.83
C MET A 61 13.61 9.16 11.07
N TRP A 62 12.77 8.22 11.47
CA TRP A 62 11.35 8.44 11.69
C TRP A 62 10.97 8.31 13.15
N TYR A 63 10.10 9.21 13.61
CA TYR A 63 9.66 9.32 14.99
C TYR A 63 8.14 9.37 15.05
N ARG A 64 7.54 8.70 16.03
CA ARG A 64 6.09 8.80 16.25
C ARG A 64 5.75 10.18 16.81
N GLN A 65 4.75 10.85 16.26
CA GLN A 65 4.34 12.19 16.69
C GLN A 65 3.88 12.21 18.15
N HIS A 66 3.12 11.19 18.57
CA HIS A 66 2.48 11.18 19.88
C HIS A 66 3.46 11.15 21.06
N ASP A 67 4.49 10.30 20.99
CA ASP A 67 5.43 10.07 22.11
C ASP A 67 6.89 10.41 21.75
N ASN A 68 7.13 10.91 20.53
CA ASN A 68 8.44 11.25 20.00
C ASN A 68 9.45 10.10 20.07
N ARG A 69 8.98 8.84 20.11
CA ARG A 69 9.86 7.67 20.09
C ARG A 69 10.32 7.36 18.68
N CYS A 70 11.58 6.94 18.57
CA CYS A 70 12.16 6.49 17.30
C CYS A 70 11.41 5.24 16.83
N ILE A 71 10.83 5.31 15.64
CA ILE A 71 10.25 4.17 14.94
C ILE A 71 11.36 3.33 14.32
N GLY A 72 12.25 3.99 13.58
CA GLY A 72 13.25 3.35 12.76
C GLY A 72 13.85 4.29 11.72
N GLU A 73 14.59 3.71 10.79
CA GLU A 73 15.20 4.41 9.67
C GLU A 73 14.60 3.88 8.36
N ILE A 74 14.21 4.77 7.45
CA ILE A 74 13.88 4.39 6.08
C ILE A 74 15.13 4.55 5.22
N CYS A 75 15.57 3.45 4.64
CA CYS A 75 16.73 3.33 3.76
C CYS A 75 16.26 2.75 2.43
N LYS A 76 16.20 3.58 1.38
CA LYS A 76 15.55 3.23 0.10
C LYS A 76 14.11 2.76 0.34
N ASN A 77 13.77 1.56 -0.13
CA ASN A 77 12.48 0.90 0.05
C ASN A 77 12.45 -0.04 1.27
N TYR A 78 13.33 0.15 2.25
CA TYR A 78 13.35 -0.67 3.47
C TYR A 78 13.15 0.20 4.70
N LEU A 79 12.34 -0.28 5.64
CA LEU A 79 12.19 0.23 6.98
C LEU A 79 12.98 -0.65 7.94
N ILE A 80 14.00 -0.09 8.54
CA ILE A 80 14.80 -0.71 9.60
C ILE A 80 14.19 -0.29 10.93
N TRP A 81 13.62 -1.24 11.66
CA TRP A 81 12.93 -0.94 12.91
C TRP A 81 13.91 -0.66 14.04
N HIS A 82 13.55 0.27 14.92
CA HIS A 82 14.32 0.52 16.13
C HIS A 82 14.13 -0.64 17.13
N VAL A 83 15.21 -1.03 17.82
CA VAL A 83 15.26 -2.14 18.82
C VAL A 83 14.20 -2.07 19.93
N HIS A 84 13.59 -0.90 20.15
CA HIS A 84 12.54 -0.73 21.17
C HIS A 84 11.22 -1.41 20.81
N TRP A 85 10.95 -1.66 19.53
CA TRP A 85 9.69 -2.22 19.06
C TRP A 85 9.61 -3.76 19.16
N ARG A 86 10.75 -4.44 19.38
CA ARG A 86 10.85 -5.91 19.56
C ARG A 86 10.06 -6.69 18.51
N LEU A 87 10.26 -6.33 17.25
CA LEU A 87 9.66 -7.02 16.12
C LEU A 87 10.46 -8.30 15.81
N GLU A 88 9.80 -9.30 15.21
CA GLU A 88 10.47 -10.53 14.79
C GLU A 88 11.40 -10.28 13.60
N ASP A 89 10.99 -9.36 12.72
CA ASP A 89 11.77 -8.90 11.58
C ASP A 89 12.33 -7.49 11.86
N ASP A 90 13.65 -7.35 11.81
CA ASP A 90 14.32 -6.05 11.96
C ASP A 90 14.15 -5.16 10.72
N LEU A 91 13.75 -5.75 9.59
CA LEU A 91 13.67 -5.11 8.29
C LEU A 91 12.31 -5.39 7.64
N THR A 92 11.66 -4.34 7.14
CA THR A 92 10.40 -4.46 6.41
C THR A 92 10.50 -3.74 5.08
N THR A 93 10.11 -4.42 4.00
CA THR A 93 10.08 -3.83 2.66
C THR A 93 8.86 -2.92 2.51
N LEU A 94 9.10 -1.68 2.12
CA LEU A 94 8.10 -0.70 1.76
C LEU A 94 7.84 -0.77 0.24
N GLN A 95 6.58 -0.61 -0.15
CA GLN A 95 6.14 -0.52 -1.53
C GLN A 95 5.59 0.87 -1.79
N SER A 96 6.03 1.51 -2.87
CA SER A 96 5.41 2.73 -3.37
C SER A 96 4.22 2.36 -4.22
N VAL A 97 3.02 2.78 -3.81
CA VAL A 97 1.77 2.52 -4.55
C VAL A 97 1.41 3.72 -5.42
N ALA A 98 1.75 4.93 -4.97
CA ALA A 98 1.57 6.19 -5.67
C ALA A 98 2.63 7.19 -5.18
N SER A 99 2.72 8.37 -5.83
CA SER A 99 3.72 9.40 -5.51
C SER A 99 3.68 9.91 -4.06
N ASP A 100 2.58 9.70 -3.33
CA ASP A 100 2.39 10.07 -1.94
C ASP A 100 1.90 8.91 -1.06
N ILE A 101 1.90 7.67 -1.55
CA ILE A 101 1.37 6.51 -0.81
C ILE A 101 2.43 5.42 -0.71
N ILE A 102 2.75 5.04 0.52
CA ILE A 102 3.56 3.86 0.84
C ILE A 102 2.70 2.79 1.50
N MET A 103 3.09 1.54 1.31
CA MET A 103 2.42 0.40 1.90
C MET A 103 3.46 -0.63 2.35
N PHE A 104 3.16 -1.34 3.42
CA PHE A 104 3.91 -2.54 3.80
C PHE A 104 2.99 -3.58 4.42
N THR A 105 3.45 -4.84 4.43
CA THR A 105 2.71 -5.93 5.05
C THR A 105 3.24 -6.19 6.45
N TYR A 106 2.37 -6.15 7.45
CA TYR A 106 2.67 -6.47 8.84
C TYR A 106 1.71 -7.52 9.39
N LYS A 107 2.26 -8.67 9.82
CA LYS A 107 1.46 -9.80 10.35
C LYS A 107 0.31 -10.21 9.41
N GLY A 108 0.56 -10.18 8.09
CA GLY A 108 -0.42 -10.50 7.05
C GLY A 108 -1.43 -9.40 6.73
N ASN A 109 -1.37 -8.24 7.39
CA ASN A 109 -2.22 -7.09 7.09
C ASN A 109 -1.44 -6.06 6.27
N GLN A 110 -2.10 -5.43 5.30
CA GLN A 110 -1.53 -4.28 4.60
C GLN A 110 -1.74 -3.04 5.45
N VAL A 111 -0.65 -2.32 5.71
CA VAL A 111 -0.63 -1.04 6.41
C VAL A 111 -0.29 0.03 5.39
N ILE A 112 -1.12 1.07 5.31
CA ILE A 112 -1.04 2.08 4.25
C ILE A 112 -0.75 3.44 4.88
N GLY A 113 0.31 4.09 4.39
CA GLY A 113 0.79 5.37 4.86
C GLY A 113 0.74 6.41 3.75
N ARG A 114 0.19 7.59 4.06
CA ARG A 114 0.19 8.74 3.15
C ARG A 114 1.26 9.75 3.55
N ILE A 115 2.14 10.10 2.61
CA ILE A 115 3.25 11.03 2.81
C ILE A 115 2.79 12.46 2.55
N TYR A 116 3.08 13.34 3.49
CA TYR A 116 2.90 14.78 3.36
C TYR A 116 4.25 15.48 3.40
N ARG A 117 4.57 16.22 2.33
CA ARG A 117 5.83 16.94 2.13
C ARG A 117 5.61 18.45 2.30
N ASP A 118 5.42 18.90 3.54
CA ASP A 118 5.34 20.32 3.89
C ASP A 118 6.64 20.76 4.58
N ALA A 119 6.61 21.75 5.48
CA ALA A 119 7.75 22.18 6.28
C ALA A 119 8.44 21.02 7.05
N GLN A 120 7.68 19.99 7.42
CA GLN A 120 8.19 18.73 7.97
C GLN A 120 7.56 17.55 7.23
N THR A 121 8.39 16.65 6.72
CA THR A 121 7.91 15.42 6.07
C THR A 121 7.26 14.52 7.13
N SER A 122 6.02 14.11 6.86
CA SER A 122 5.23 13.26 7.76
C SER A 122 4.53 12.14 7.00
N ILE A 123 4.25 11.03 7.69
CA ILE A 123 3.47 9.91 7.16
C ILE A 123 2.26 9.71 8.08
N TYR A 124 1.07 9.69 7.50
CA TYR A 124 -0.18 9.39 8.20
C TYR A 124 -0.59 7.97 7.85
N TRP A 125 -0.60 7.10 8.84
CA TRP A 125 -0.97 5.70 8.69
C TRP A 125 -2.47 5.50 8.88
N ASP A 126 -2.99 4.44 8.27
CA ASP A 126 -4.42 4.09 8.31
C ASP A 126 -4.89 3.65 9.70
N ASP A 127 -3.98 3.26 10.59
CA ASP A 127 -4.23 3.00 12.01
C ASP A 127 -4.36 4.27 12.87
N GLY A 128 -4.12 5.45 12.28
CA GLY A 128 -4.16 6.74 12.95
C GLY A 128 -2.82 7.21 13.51
N ASP A 129 -1.74 6.44 13.35
CA ASP A 129 -0.41 6.90 13.73
C ASP A 129 0.15 7.93 12.74
N VAL A 130 0.89 8.88 13.29
CA VAL A 130 1.61 9.89 12.50
C VAL A 130 3.09 9.77 12.78
N TRP A 131 3.88 9.58 11.73
CA TRP A 131 5.33 9.56 11.83
C TRP A 131 5.89 10.85 11.27
N LEU A 132 6.91 11.39 11.92
CA LEU A 132 7.60 12.61 11.56
C LEU A 132 9.05 12.27 11.23
N ARG A 133 9.53 12.78 10.09
CA ARG A 133 10.94 12.70 9.73
C ARG A 133 11.73 13.78 10.49
N LYS A 134 12.91 13.42 10.98
CA LYS A 134 13.88 14.36 11.58
C LYS A 134 15.24 14.24 10.96
#